data_AF-X0TAJ1-F1
#
_entry.id   AF-X0TAJ1-F1
#
_cell.length_a   1.000
_cell.length_b   1.000
_cell.length_c   1.000
_cell.angle_alpha   90.00
_cell.angle_beta   90.00
_cell.angle_gamma   90.00
#
_symmetry.space_group_name_H-M   'P 1'
#
loop_
_entity.id
_entity.type
_entity.pdbx_description
1 polymer ?
#
loop_
_entity_poly.entity_id
_entity_poly.type
_entity_poly.pdbx_seq_one_letter_code
_entity_poly.pdbx_strand_id
1 'polypeptide(L)' 'MKFFEKIKMYDLTQPLSHLTPAWPTYEPLQIKFFKRLAPNGANGQLITTSN' A
#
# COMPACT_ATOMS: atom_id res chain seq x y z
N MET A 1 17.12 -2.11 23.96
CA MET A 1 16.75 -3.25 23.08
C MET A 1 17.99 -3.85 22.41
N LYS A 2 18.98 -4.33 23.17
CA LYS A 2 20.27 -4.84 22.61
C LYS A 2 20.16 -6.19 21.89
N PHE A 3 19.04 -6.90 22.04
CA PHE A 3 18.82 -8.23 21.46
C PHE A 3 18.53 -8.19 19.95
N PHE A 4 17.89 -7.12 19.46
CA PHE A 4 17.49 -7.01 18.06
C PHE A 4 18.60 -6.50 17.13
N GLU A 5 19.70 -5.96 17.67
CA GLU A 5 20.81 -5.40 16.88
C GLU A 5 21.53 -6.44 16.00
N LYS A 6 21.45 -7.73 16.36
CA LYS A 6 22.07 -8.84 15.60
C LYS A 6 21.09 -9.62 14.72
N ILE A 7 19.80 -9.26 14.72
CA ILE A 7 18.77 -9.98 13.98
C ILE A 7 18.54 -9.29 12.65
N LYS A 8 18.69 -10.02 11.54
CA LYS A 8 18.35 -9.53 10.20
C LYS A 8 16.92 -9.93 9.87
N MET A 9 16.03 -8.94 9.79
CA MET A 9 14.66 -9.14 9.30
C MET A 9 14.66 -9.08 7.77
N TYR A 10 13.92 -10.00 7.16
CA TYR A 10 13.68 -10.00 5.73
C TYR A 10 12.21 -9.72 5.49
N ASP A 11 11.93 -8.79 4.59
CA ASP A 11 10.58 -8.53 4.11
C ASP A 11 10.27 -9.52 2.98
N LEU A 12 9.22 -10.32 3.17
CA LEU A 12 8.73 -11.30 2.20
C LEU A 12 7.46 -10.80 1.48
N THR A 13 7.09 -9.53 1.66
CA THR A 13 5.91 -8.94 1.02
C THR A 13 6.21 -8.49 -0.42
N GLN A 14 5.16 -8.50 -1.25
CA GLN A 14 5.24 -7.98 -2.62
C GLN A 14 4.95 -6.47 -2.63
N PRO A 15 5.69 -5.65 -3.39
CA PRO A 15 5.34 -4.26 -3.62
C PRO A 15 3.93 -4.14 -4.22
N LEU A 16 3.06 -3.37 -3.57
CA LEU A 16 1.69 -3.15 -4.01
C LEU A 16 1.58 -1.84 -4.79
N SER A 17 1.01 -1.91 -6.00
CA SER A 17 0.77 -0.76 -6.87
C SER A 17 -0.49 -1.01 -7.70
N HIS A 18 -1.01 0.05 -8.34
CA HIS A 18 -2.05 -0.10 -9.37
C HIS A 18 -1.59 -0.97 -10.56
N LEU A 19 -0.27 -1.13 -10.73
CA LEU A 19 0.32 -2.03 -11.73
C LEU A 19 0.40 -3.50 -11.28
N THR A 20 0.12 -3.80 -10.01
CA THR A 20 0.11 -5.18 -9.52
C THR A 20 -1.01 -5.94 -10.25
N PRO A 21 -0.70 -7.05 -10.95
CA PRO A 21 -1.71 -7.79 -11.68
C PRO A 21 -2.75 -8.35 -10.71
N ALA A 22 -4.01 -8.06 -10.99
CA ALA A 22 -5.11 -8.66 -10.24
C ALA A 22 -5.25 -10.13 -10.61
N TRP A 23 -5.85 -10.91 -9.72
CA TRP A 23 -6.29 -12.24 -10.10
C TRP A 23 -7.36 -12.11 -11.21
N PRO A 24 -7.34 -12.94 -12.27
CA PRO A 24 -8.13 -12.69 -13.49
C PRO A 24 -9.64 -12.47 -13.29
N THR A 25 -10.21 -12.97 -12.20
CA THR A 25 -11.65 -12.90 -11.89
C THR A 25 -12.01 -11.83 -10.85
N TYR A 26 -11.03 -11.13 -10.29
CA TYR A 26 -11.24 -10.14 -9.24
C TYR A 26 -11.03 -8.72 -9.75
N GLU A 27 -11.69 -7.78 -9.09
CA GLU A 27 -11.47 -6.36 -9.38
C GLU A 27 -10.02 -5.97 -9.07
N PRO A 28 -9.36 -5.22 -9.98
CA PRO A 28 -8.00 -4.76 -9.76
C PRO A 28 -7.94 -3.71 -8.66
N LEU A 29 -6.76 -3.55 -8.06
CA LEU A 29 -6.50 -2.53 -7.05
C LEU A 29 -6.83 -1.13 -7.60
N GLN A 30 -7.75 -0.42 -6.92
CA GLN A 30 -8.09 0.95 -7.25
C GLN A 30 -7.55 1.90 -6.19
N ILE A 31 -6.78 2.90 -6.61
CA ILE A 31 -6.24 3.94 -5.74
C ILE A 31 -6.73 5.29 -6.27
N LYS A 32 -7.50 6.02 -5.45
CA LYS A 32 -8.01 7.36 -5.80
C LYS A 32 -7.68 8.35 -4.70
N PHE A 33 -7.29 9.56 -5.09
CA PHE A 33 -7.09 10.66 -4.13
C PHE A 33 -8.42 11.36 -3.88
N PHE A 34 -8.94 11.30 -2.66
CA PHE A 34 -10.12 12.09 -2.28
C PHE A 34 -9.73 13.45 -1.68
N LYS A 35 -8.49 13.59 -1.21
CA LYS A 35 -7.95 14.84 -0.66
C LYS A 35 -6.48 14.98 -1.01
N ARG A 36 -6.07 16.16 -1.46
CA ARG A 36 -4.66 16.50 -1.72
C ARG A 36 -4.20 17.60 -0.75
N LEU A 37 -2.89 17.67 -0.50
CA LEU A 37 -2.20 18.59 0.43
C LEU A 37 -2.70 20.05 0.41
N ALA A 38 -3.19 20.55 -0.74
CA ALA A 38 -3.44 21.96 -1.02
C ALA A 38 -4.24 22.77 0.04
N PRO A 39 -5.23 22.23 0.78
CA PRO A 39 -5.94 23.02 1.79
C PRO A 39 -5.62 22.67 3.26
N ASN A 40 -5.04 21.51 3.58
CA ASN A 40 -5.04 20.97 4.95
C ASN A 40 -3.77 20.19 5.34
N GLY A 41 -2.70 20.27 4.54
CA GLY A 41 -1.43 19.65 4.90
C GLY A 41 -1.40 18.12 4.85
N ALA A 42 -2.47 17.46 4.37
CA ALA A 42 -2.59 16.00 4.34
C ALA A 42 -3.10 15.49 2.98
N ASN A 43 -2.61 14.31 2.59
CA ASN A 43 -3.13 13.55 1.45
C ASN A 43 -4.03 12.43 1.94
N GLY A 44 -5.25 12.37 1.42
CA GLY A 44 -6.20 11.31 1.66
C GLY A 44 -6.34 10.44 0.42
N GLN A 45 -6.10 9.14 0.58
CA GLN A 45 -6.32 8.15 -0.47
C GLN A 45 -7.45 7.20 -0.06
N LEU A 46 -8.31 6.88 -1.02
CA LEU A 46 -9.25 5.80 -0.94
C LEU A 46 -8.65 4.62 -1.70
N ILE A 47 -8.50 3.49 -1.00
CA ILE A 47 -7.95 2.25 -1.54
C ILE A 47 -9.07 1.21 -1.55
N THR A 48 -9.35 0.64 -2.71
CA THR A 48 -10.31 -0.46 -2.88
C THR A 48 -9.55 -1.68 -3.39
N THR A 49 -9.64 -2.78 -2.64
CA THR A 49 -9.01 -4.06 -2.95
C THR A 49 -10.06 -5.08 -3.39
N SER A 50 -9.61 -6.20 -3.95
CA SER A 50 -10.45 -7.38 -4.13
C SER A 50 -10.99 -7.89 -2.78
N ASN A 51 -12.17 -8.52 -2.82
CA ASN A 51 -12.82 -9.17 -1.67
C ASN A 51 -12.13 -10.48 -1.27
#